data_AF-A0A3L6JQH0-F1
#
_entry.id   AF-A0A3L6JQH0-F1
#
_cell.length_a   1.000
_cell.length_b   1.000
_cell.length_c   1.000
_cell.angle_alpha   90.00
_cell.angle_beta   90.00
_cell.angle_gamma   90.00
#
_symmetry.space_group_name_H-M   'P 1'
#
loop_
_entity.id
_entity.type
_entity.pdbx_description
1 polymer ?
#
loop_
_entity_poly.entity_id
_entity_poly.type
_entity_poly.pdbx_seq_one_letter_code
_entity_poly.pdbx_strand_id
1 'polypeptide(L)'
;GELDTETTEMVMDALRRINSEFQTTVVNVTHNPKVAGYADRVLRIRDGLIEGQRHTIFGEITEIDAKGRMVLPETIRRLAGLGKRVVLKVTSEGLLVKPLETKEEEGKGPVPDQDDQS
;
A
#
# COMPACT_ATOMS: atom_id res chain seq x y z
N GLY A 1 -5.32 -12.55 -21.54
CA GLY A 1 -6.63 -12.36 -22.18
C GLY A 1 -6.63 -10.95 -22.71
N GLU A 2 -6.40 -10.81 -24.01
CA GLU A 2 -6.07 -9.55 -24.67
C GLU A 2 -7.35 -8.90 -25.17
N LEU A 3 -8.06 -8.22 -24.28
CA LEU A 3 -8.95 -7.14 -24.71
C LEU A 3 -8.01 -6.01 -25.13
N ASP A 4 -8.13 -5.56 -26.38
CA ASP A 4 -7.41 -4.39 -26.87
C ASP A 4 -7.72 -3.18 -25.96
N THR A 5 -6.78 -2.24 -25.85
CA THR A 5 -6.87 -1.11 -24.91
C THR A 5 -8.14 -0.30 -25.17
N GLU A 6 -8.48 -0.05 -26.43
CA GLU A 6 -9.69 0.68 -26.83
C GLU A 6 -10.98 -0.03 -26.39
N THR A 7 -11.04 -1.36 -26.56
CA THR A 7 -12.21 -2.15 -26.14
C THR A 7 -12.37 -2.10 -24.62
N THR A 8 -11.25 -2.15 -23.90
CA THR A 8 -11.23 -2.08 -22.43
C THR A 8 -11.77 -0.74 -21.95
N GLU A 9 -11.36 0.38 -22.57
CA GLU A 9 -11.83 1.72 -22.21
C GLU A 9 -13.34 1.85 -22.41
N MET A 10 -13.86 1.44 -23.57
CA MET A 10 -15.29 1.48 -23.86
C MET A 10 -16.12 0.69 -22.84
N VAL A 11 -15.67 -0.51 -22.47
CA VAL A 11 -16.37 -1.33 -21.47
C VAL A 11 -16.35 -0.67 -20.08
N MET A 12 -15.19 -0.14 -19.65
CA MET A 12 -15.08 0.48 -18.33
C MET A 12 -15.93 1.76 -18.24
N ASP A 13 -16.00 2.56 -19.30
CA ASP A 13 -16.86 3.74 -19.33
C ASP A 13 -18.35 3.39 -19.35
N ALA A 14 -18.74 2.33 -20.04
CA ALA A 14 -20.10 1.80 -19.96
C ALA A 14 -20.47 1.37 -18.54
N LEU A 15 -19.57 0.65 -17.84
CA LEU A 15 -19.77 0.23 -16.46
C LEU A 15 -19.89 1.43 -15.50
N ARG A 16 -19.07 2.47 -15.67
CA ARG A 16 -19.19 3.72 -14.88
C ARG A 16 -20.53 4.40 -15.10
N ARG A 17 -20.99 4.49 -16.35
CA ARG A 17 -22.31 5.06 -16.66
C ARG A 17 -23.41 4.28 -15.94
N ILE A 18 -23.40 2.95 -16.03
CA ILE A 18 -24.37 2.08 -15.34
C ILE A 18 -24.34 2.29 -13.82
N ASN A 19 -23.14 2.34 -13.21
CA ASN A 19 -22.98 2.63 -11.79
C ASN A 19 -23.62 3.98 -11.41
N SER A 20 -23.32 5.05 -12.16
CA SER A 20 -23.79 6.40 -11.85
C SER A 20 -25.28 6.62 -12.14
N GLU A 21 -25.81 6.03 -13.22
CA GLU A 21 -27.20 6.23 -13.65
C GLU A 21 -28.17 5.39 -12.83
N PHE A 22 -27.82 4.13 -12.56
CA PHE A 22 -28.68 3.19 -11.85
C PHE A 22 -28.32 2.99 -10.37
N GLN A 23 -27.32 3.73 -9.86
CA GLN A 23 -26.85 3.64 -8.47
C GLN A 23 -26.46 2.21 -8.07
N THR A 24 -25.84 1.47 -9.00
CA THR A 24 -25.48 0.06 -8.82
C THR A 24 -24.04 -0.07 -8.33
N THR A 25 -23.72 -1.07 -7.49
CA THR A 25 -22.33 -1.35 -7.11
C THR A 25 -21.67 -2.24 -8.16
N VAL A 26 -20.52 -1.82 -8.70
CA VAL A 26 -19.73 -2.62 -9.66
C VAL A 26 -18.50 -3.17 -8.96
N VAL A 27 -18.32 -4.49 -9.03
CA VAL A 27 -17.11 -5.19 -8.56
C VAL A 27 -16.41 -5.79 -9.77
N ASN A 28 -15.17 -5.39 -10.01
CA ASN A 28 -14.35 -5.90 -11.11
C ASN A 28 -13.13 -6.65 -10.58
N VAL A 29 -12.85 -7.83 -11.13
CA VAL A 29 -11.69 -8.65 -10.79
C VAL A 29 -10.73 -8.62 -11.98
N THR A 30 -9.53 -8.11 -11.75
CA THR A 30 -8.53 -7.97 -12.80
C THR A 30 -7.11 -8.05 -12.26
N HIS A 31 -6.20 -8.59 -13.07
CA HIS A 31 -4.76 -8.48 -12.85
C HIS A 31 -4.14 -7.31 -13.63
N ASN A 32 -4.92 -6.59 -14.47
CA ASN A 32 -4.44 -5.48 -15.27
C ASN A 32 -4.47 -4.17 -14.45
N PRO A 33 -3.33 -3.54 -14.14
CA PRO A 33 -3.27 -2.31 -13.38
C PRO A 33 -4.01 -1.14 -14.03
N LYS A 34 -4.08 -1.10 -15.37
CA LYS A 34 -4.84 -0.07 -16.09
C LYS A 34 -6.32 -0.15 -15.76
N VAL A 35 -6.90 -1.35 -15.85
CA VAL A 35 -8.32 -1.60 -15.53
C VAL A 35 -8.61 -1.32 -14.07
N ALA A 36 -7.72 -1.72 -13.16
CA ALA A 36 -7.85 -1.41 -11.74
C ALA A 36 -7.89 0.12 -11.47
N GLY A 37 -7.18 0.91 -12.29
CA GLY A 37 -7.18 2.37 -12.20
C GLY A 37 -8.53 3.03 -12.52
N TYR A 38 -9.49 2.32 -13.14
CA TYR A 38 -10.83 2.86 -13.40
C TYR A 38 -11.75 2.83 -12.18
N ALA A 39 -11.43 2.03 -11.17
CA ALA A 39 -12.24 1.85 -9.97
C ALA A 39 -11.98 2.95 -8.93
N ASP A 40 -12.95 3.25 -8.07
CA ASP A 40 -12.75 4.19 -6.94
C ASP A 40 -11.81 3.62 -5.88
N ARG A 41 -11.89 2.29 -5.67
CA ARG A 41 -11.15 1.53 -4.68
C ARG A 41 -10.56 0.28 -5.33
N VAL A 42 -9.30 -0.02 -5.00
CA VAL A 42 -8.62 -1.24 -5.38
C VAL A 42 -8.29 -2.04 -4.13
N LEU A 43 -8.86 -3.23 -4.03
CA LEU A 43 -8.55 -4.21 -2.99
C LEU A 43 -7.55 -5.23 -3.54
N ARG A 44 -6.46 -5.46 -2.81
CA ARG A 44 -5.50 -6.53 -3.14
C ARG A 44 -5.77 -7.75 -2.27
N ILE A 45 -5.98 -8.89 -2.91
CA ILE A 45 -6.25 -10.16 -2.23
C ILE A 45 -5.12 -11.13 -2.54
N ARG A 46 -4.58 -11.77 -1.50
CA ARG A 46 -3.59 -12.86 -1.60
C ARG A 46 -3.88 -13.89 -0.53
N ASP A 47 -3.81 -15.18 -0.87
CA ASP A 47 -4.03 -16.29 0.06
C ASP A 47 -5.34 -16.19 0.86
N GLY A 48 -6.38 -15.64 0.22
CA GLY A 48 -7.70 -15.43 0.84
C GLY A 48 -7.81 -14.22 1.78
N LEU A 49 -6.76 -13.41 1.93
CA LEU A 49 -6.70 -12.24 2.80
C LEU A 49 -6.61 -10.95 2.00
N ILE A 50 -7.22 -9.87 2.51
CA ILE A 50 -7.03 -8.52 1.98
C ILE A 50 -5.70 -7.98 2.51
N GLU A 51 -4.71 -7.83 1.62
CA GLU A 51 -3.37 -7.33 1.99
C GLU A 51 -3.29 -5.80 2.03
N GLY A 52 -4.24 -5.12 1.39
CA GLY A 52 -4.29 -3.67 1.37
C GLY A 52 -5.40 -3.11 0.50
N GLN A 53 -5.66 -1.83 0.70
CA GLN A 53 -6.65 -1.06 -0.04
C GLN A 53 -6.04 0.26 -0.49
N ARG A 54 -6.22 0.57 -1.77
CA ARG A 54 -5.87 1.86 -2.34
C ARG A 54 -7.13 2.58 -2.80
N HIS A 55 -7.26 3.85 -2.42
CA HIS A 55 -8.19 4.78 -3.01
C HIS A 55 -7.51 5.53 -4.15
N THR A 56 -8.19 5.73 -5.28
CA THR A 56 -7.59 6.43 -6.43
C THR A 56 -7.24 7.89 -6.13
N ILE A 57 -8.08 8.57 -5.33
CA ILE A 57 -7.84 9.96 -4.89
C ILE A 57 -6.85 10.07 -3.72
N PHE A 58 -7.03 9.28 -2.65
CA PHE A 58 -6.29 9.47 -1.39
C PHE A 58 -5.02 8.61 -1.27
N GLY A 59 -4.77 7.70 -2.21
CA GLY A 59 -3.64 6.76 -2.14
C GLY A 59 -3.91 5.55 -1.26
N GLU A 60 -2.87 5.01 -0.63
CA GLU A 60 -2.99 3.87 0.30
C GLU A 60 -3.72 4.32 1.56
N ILE A 61 -4.81 3.65 1.89
CA ILE A 61 -5.66 3.98 3.04
C ILE A 61 -5.84 2.78 3.95
N THR A 62 -6.04 3.05 5.23
CA THR A 62 -6.36 2.04 6.24
C THR A 62 -7.37 2.61 7.21
N GLU A 63 -8.22 1.76 7.75
CA GLU A 63 -9.21 2.13 8.74
C GLU A 63 -8.59 2.08 10.14
N ILE A 64 -9.03 3.00 11.00
CA ILE A 64 -8.68 3.00 12.42
C ILE A 64 -9.88 2.40 13.16
N ASP A 65 -9.66 1.30 13.86
CA ASP A 65 -10.72 0.67 14.63
C ASP A 65 -11.03 1.44 15.93
N ALA A 66 -12.09 1.02 16.64
CA ALA A 66 -12.51 1.65 17.89
C ALA A 66 -11.45 1.63 19.02
N LYS A 67 -10.42 0.78 18.91
CA LYS A 67 -9.29 0.70 19.85
C LYS A 67 -8.10 1.55 19.39
N GLY A 68 -8.24 2.30 18.29
CA GLY A 68 -7.18 3.11 17.70
C GLY A 68 -6.15 2.29 16.92
N ARG A 69 -6.43 1.02 16.62
CA ARG A 69 -5.51 0.17 15.85
C ARG A 69 -5.73 0.42 14.37
N MET A 70 -4.63 0.48 13.63
CA MET A 70 -4.63 0.52 12.18
C MET A 70 -3.66 -0.52 11.65
N VAL A 71 -3.99 -1.13 10.52
CA VAL A 71 -3.07 -2.02 9.81
C VAL A 71 -2.36 -1.17 8.77
N LEU A 72 -1.05 -0.96 8.92
CA LEU A 72 -0.27 -0.32 7.88
C LEU A 72 -0.07 -1.31 6.73
N PRO A 73 -0.50 -0.99 5.49
CA PRO A 73 -0.24 -1.84 4.32
C PRO A 73 1.25 -2.15 4.20
N GLU A 74 1.60 -3.38 3.86
CA GLU A 74 3.00 -3.82 3.78
C GLU A 74 3.83 -2.92 2.85
N THR A 75 3.21 -2.44 1.78
CA THR A 75 3.82 -1.52 0.82
C THR A 75 4.28 -0.23 1.51
N ILE A 76 3.41 0.42 2.30
CA ILE A 76 3.76 1.66 3.02
C ILE A 76 4.77 1.38 4.12
N ARG A 77 4.58 0.29 4.88
CA ARG A 77 5.49 -0.11 5.94
C ARG A 77 6.92 -0.29 5.41
N ARG A 78 7.08 -0.97 4.27
CA ARG A 78 8.37 -1.22 3.62
C ARG A 78 8.98 0.04 3.04
N LEU A 79 8.20 0.85 2.31
CA LEU A 79 8.67 2.12 1.73
C LEU A 79 9.13 3.12 2.80
N ALA A 80 8.44 3.17 3.95
CA ALA A 80 8.79 4.04 5.06
C ALA A 80 9.83 3.44 6.03
N GLY A 81 10.36 2.23 5.75
CA GLY A 81 11.37 1.57 6.58
C GLY A 81 10.89 1.23 8.00
N LEU A 82 9.59 0.98 8.20
CA LEU A 82 9.00 0.83 9.52
C LEU A 82 9.18 -0.59 10.09
N GLY A 83 9.91 -0.67 11.20
CA GLY A 83 10.05 -1.88 12.00
C GLY A 83 8.79 -2.24 12.81
N LYS A 84 8.93 -3.17 13.76
CA LYS A 84 7.85 -3.53 14.70
C LYS A 84 7.52 -2.42 15.70
N ARG A 85 8.46 -1.51 15.93
CA ARG A 85 8.35 -0.36 16.84
C ARG A 85 8.56 0.91 16.04
N VAL A 86 7.74 1.91 16.32
CA VAL A 86 7.73 3.20 15.65
C VAL A 86 7.58 4.31 16.68
N VAL A 87 8.04 5.50 16.32
CA VAL A 87 7.78 6.73 17.08
C VAL A 87 6.62 7.45 16.42
N LEU A 88 5.64 7.86 17.23
CA LEU A 88 4.49 8.63 16.81
C LEU A 88 4.66 10.09 17.27
N LYS A 89 4.50 11.04 16.34
CA LYS A 89 4.53 12.46 16.65
C LYS A 89 3.30 13.15 16.07
N VAL A 90 2.54 13.83 16.92
CA VAL A 90 1.45 14.71 16.47
C VAL A 90 2.06 16.01 15.93
N THR A 91 1.62 16.42 14.76
CA THR A 91 2.05 17.62 14.05
C THR A 91 0.81 18.44 13.63
N SER A 92 1.02 19.64 13.10
CA SER A 92 -0.07 20.47 12.57
C SER A 92 -0.79 19.85 11.37
N GLU A 93 -0.12 18.97 10.63
CA GLU A 93 -0.66 18.31 9.43
C GLU A 93 -1.16 16.88 9.71
N GLY A 94 -1.08 16.43 10.97
CA GLY A 94 -1.54 15.10 11.39
C GLY A 94 -0.49 14.29 12.13
N LEU A 95 -0.57 12.96 12.01
CA LEU A 95 0.28 12.01 12.72
C LEU A 95 1.49 11.59 11.87
N LEU A 96 2.69 11.91 12.35
CA LEU A 96 3.94 11.46 11.75
C LEU A 96 4.41 10.15 12.40
N VAL A 97 4.57 9.11 11.60
CA VAL A 97 5.08 7.79 12.02
C VAL A 97 6.51 7.62 11.50
N LYS A 98 7.47 7.34 12.38
CA LYS A 98 8.87 7.12 12.01
C LYS A 98 9.43 5.83 12.58
N PRO A 99 10.44 5.21 11.96
CA PRO A 99 11.17 4.10 12.57
C PRO A 99 11.70 4.50 13.96
N LEU A 100 11.69 3.56 14.89
CA LEU A 100 12.42 3.74 16.14
C LEU A 100 13.91 3.51 15.88
N GLU A 101 14.70 4.59 15.86
CA GLU A 101 16.16 4.50 15.81
C GLU A 101 16.68 3.90 17.13
N THR A 102 17.21 2.68 17.09
CA THR A 102 17.96 2.08 18.19
C THR A 102 19.45 2.31 17.91
N LYS A 103 20.18 2.91 18.86
CA LYS A 103 21.64 3.16 18.79
C LYS A 103 22.50 1.88 18.80
N GLU A 104 22.08 0.79 18.18
CA GLU A 104 22.76 -0.52 18.25
C GLU A 104 23.46 -0.95 16.94
N GLU A 105 23.59 -0.08 15.94
CA GLU A 105 24.35 -0.37 14.72
C GLU A 105 25.48 0.65 14.41
N GLU A 106 26.16 1.17 15.44
CA GLU A 106 27.47 1.84 15.28
C GLU A 106 28.66 0.92 15.61
N GLY A 107 28.43 -0.38 15.86
CA GLY A 107 29.42 -1.29 16.45
C GLY A 107 30.06 -2.34 15.53
N LYS A 108 29.83 -2.33 14.21
CA LYS A 108 30.50 -3.27 13.29
C LYS A 108 31.27 -2.53 12.20
N GLY A 109 32.32 -1.83 12.63
CA GLY A 109 33.43 -1.51 11.73
C GLY A 109 34.04 -2.80 11.17
N PRO A 110 34.64 -2.76 9.97
CA PRO A 110 35.29 -3.93 9.40
C PRO A 110 36.34 -4.45 10.39
N VAL A 111 36.23 -5.72 10.76
CA VAL A 111 37.30 -6.44 11.47
C VAL A 111 38.49 -6.41 10.52
N PRO A 112 39.63 -5.79 10.87
CA PRO A 112 40.80 -5.86 10.03
C PRO A 112 41.27 -7.31 9.99
N ASP A 113 41.46 -7.85 8.78
CA ASP A 113 42.12 -9.14 8.56
C ASP A 113 43.46 -9.12 9.31
N GLN A 114 43.54 -9.87 10.40
CA GLN A 114 44.80 -10.25 11.01
C GLN A 114 45.25 -11.55 10.33
N ASP A 115 45.77 -11.41 9.12
CA ASP A 115 46.60 -12.43 8.48
C ASP A 115 47.84 -11.72 7.92
N ASP A 116 48.81 -11.44 8.80
CA ASP A 116 50.22 -11.44 8.43
C ASP A 116 51.09 -11.49 9.70
N GLN A 117 51.35 -12.70 10.23
CA GLN A 117 52.62 -13.02 10.89
C GLN A 117 53.00 -14.49 10.66
N SER A 118 54.00 -14.64 9.77
CA SER A 118 55.09 -15.64 9.76
C SER A 118 54.79 -17.11 9.43
#